data_AF-A0A1F6WQF2-F1
#
_entry.id   AF-A0A1F6WQF2-F1
#
_cell.length_a   1.000
_cell.length_b   1.000
_cell.length_c   1.000
_cell.angle_alpha   90.00
_cell.angle_beta   90.00
_cell.angle_gamma   90.00
#
_symmetry.space_group_name_H-M   'P 1'
#
loop_
_entity.id
_entity.type
_entity.pdbx_description
1 polymer ?
#
loop_
_entity_poly.entity_id
_entity_poly.type
_entity_poly.pdbx_seq_one_letter_code
_entity_poly.pdbx_strand_id
1 'polypeptide(L)'
;MNIKNTNKRRFSLTIISIFTIISFIGVSVHSVFAVTPATYLDTLSDTLSTIKDSTIANHTIQFITPSGVAVNETITLTFDAGFNLGTSAVANYDLAVSAGGTCSAFSDEIVAAVPSATDWGVVKALQVITFTAPSAGTPVTAGRCVQIEIGSNAQSGGGGAMQITNPTAGNAAIAIAGTMADTGGITVIILADDQVLITSVVDQIIAFSISDNTIGFGSLDYSADRYATGNLAGAAIEPTNAHDLQANTNATSGYTITVLGTTLESSVGDTITAISGGPVALSFGSEQFGIRVDETGGAGAPVAPYDGAAGNFGFSTTPTVPTEFASASGPTANTTYDVNYAANIVPLTEAGNYDTTLTYVATANF
;
A
#
# COMPACT_ATOMS: atom_id res chain seq x y z
N MET A 1 15.61 -31.69 -122.50
CA MET A 1 16.17 -32.35 -121.29
C MET A 1 15.04 -32.42 -120.26
N ASN A 2 14.12 -33.37 -120.38
CA ASN A 2 14.13 -34.71 -119.76
C ASN A 2 14.47 -34.72 -118.27
N ILE A 3 13.45 -35.04 -117.45
CA ILE A 3 13.38 -35.89 -116.23
C ILE A 3 12.25 -35.33 -115.32
N LYS A 4 11.02 -35.87 -115.42
CA LYS A 4 10.39 -36.86 -114.49
C LYS A 4 10.44 -36.43 -113.01
N ASN A 5 9.34 -35.94 -112.42
CA ASN A 5 8.15 -36.66 -111.93
C ASN A 5 8.42 -37.56 -110.71
N THR A 6 7.93 -37.15 -109.52
CA THR A 6 7.23 -38.05 -108.59
C THR A 6 6.25 -37.27 -107.69
N ASN A 7 4.98 -37.45 -108.03
CA ASN A 7 3.79 -37.35 -107.18
C ASN A 7 3.89 -38.13 -105.86
N LYS A 8 3.11 -37.67 -104.85
CA LYS A 8 2.16 -38.40 -103.98
C LYS A 8 2.18 -37.73 -102.58
N ARG A 9 1.09 -37.35 -101.92
CA ARG A 9 -0.33 -37.72 -102.04
C ARG A 9 -1.15 -36.81 -101.10
N ARG A 10 -2.34 -36.39 -101.58
CA ARG A 10 -3.64 -36.31 -100.87
C ARG A 10 -3.76 -35.19 -99.80
N PHE A 11 -4.84 -34.44 -99.63
CA PHE A 11 -6.25 -34.52 -100.03
C PHE A 11 -6.82 -33.10 -99.71
N SER A 12 -7.29 -32.32 -100.68
CA SER A 12 -8.70 -32.11 -101.05
C SER A 12 -9.53 -31.22 -100.11
N LEU A 13 -10.19 -30.22 -100.74
CA LEU A 13 -11.40 -29.45 -100.36
C LEU A 13 -11.19 -28.15 -99.55
N THR A 14 -11.19 -26.97 -100.18
CA THR A 14 -12.32 -26.18 -100.76
C THR A 14 -13.00 -25.28 -99.72
N ILE A 15 -12.69 -23.99 -99.81
CA ILE A 15 -13.59 -22.82 -99.73
C ILE A 15 -14.96 -23.10 -99.08
N ILE A 16 -15.06 -22.83 -97.77
CA ILE A 16 -16.30 -22.44 -97.08
C ILE A 16 -15.96 -21.46 -95.95
N SER A 17 -16.59 -20.28 -96.01
CA SER A 17 -16.95 -19.38 -94.90
C SER A 17 -15.88 -18.53 -94.20
N ILE A 18 -15.77 -17.32 -94.73
CA ILE A 18 -15.46 -16.04 -94.07
C ILE A 18 -16.54 -15.65 -93.00
N PHE A 19 -17.10 -16.59 -92.23
CA PHE A 19 -18.19 -16.29 -91.29
C PHE A 19 -18.21 -17.14 -89.99
N THR A 20 -17.04 -17.46 -89.42
CA THR A 20 -16.94 -18.11 -88.09
C THR A 20 -15.76 -17.58 -87.27
N ILE A 21 -15.74 -16.26 -87.02
CA ILE A 21 -14.96 -15.63 -85.93
C ILE A 21 -15.91 -14.77 -85.08
N ILE A 22 -17.09 -15.31 -84.76
CA ILE A 22 -17.98 -14.85 -83.68
C ILE A 22 -18.72 -16.10 -83.18
N SER A 23 -18.06 -16.93 -82.39
CA SER A 23 -18.67 -17.81 -81.37
C SER A 23 -17.58 -18.69 -80.74
N PHE A 24 -16.83 -18.10 -79.83
CA PHE A 24 -16.24 -18.81 -78.68
C PHE A 24 -16.09 -17.78 -77.53
N ILE A 25 -17.20 -17.15 -77.18
CA ILE A 25 -17.39 -16.57 -75.84
C ILE A 25 -17.87 -17.74 -74.98
N GLY A 26 -16.91 -18.44 -74.38
CA GLY A 26 -17.12 -19.57 -73.49
C GLY A 26 -16.24 -19.38 -72.27
N VAL A 27 -16.71 -18.52 -71.36
CA VAL A 27 -16.46 -18.50 -69.91
C VAL A 27 -15.16 -19.20 -69.47
N SER A 28 -14.06 -18.45 -69.48
CA SER A 28 -12.95 -18.68 -68.56
C SER A 28 -13.02 -17.59 -67.48
N VAL A 29 -13.91 -17.79 -66.50
CA VAL A 29 -13.77 -17.14 -65.19
C VAL A 29 -12.50 -17.70 -64.55
N HIS A 30 -11.35 -17.13 -64.89
CA HIS A 30 -10.24 -17.17 -63.97
C HIS A 30 -10.63 -16.25 -62.82
N SER A 31 -10.98 -16.89 -61.71
CA SER A 31 -11.22 -16.27 -60.41
C SER A 31 -10.08 -15.30 -60.15
N VAL A 32 -10.34 -14.00 -60.35
CA VAL A 32 -9.57 -12.98 -59.68
C VAL A 32 -9.90 -13.22 -58.22
N PHE A 33 -8.98 -13.82 -57.47
CA PHE A 33 -9.00 -13.69 -56.03
C PHE A 33 -8.89 -12.19 -55.79
N ALA A 34 -10.02 -11.53 -55.56
CA ALA A 34 -10.05 -10.20 -55.01
C ALA A 34 -9.45 -10.34 -53.61
N VAL A 35 -8.14 -10.12 -53.49
CA VAL A 35 -7.55 -9.79 -52.21
C VAL A 35 -8.10 -8.40 -51.91
N THR A 36 -9.22 -8.36 -51.18
CA THR A 36 -9.67 -7.11 -50.56
C THR A 36 -8.52 -6.61 -49.71
N PRO A 37 -8.02 -5.37 -49.91
CA PRO A 37 -6.97 -4.85 -49.04
C PRO A 37 -7.48 -4.90 -47.60
N ALA A 38 -6.68 -5.47 -46.71
CA ALA A 38 -7.01 -5.52 -45.29
C ALA A 38 -7.28 -4.10 -44.79
N THR A 39 -8.39 -3.92 -44.10
CA THR A 39 -8.71 -2.68 -43.40
C THR A 39 -7.95 -2.64 -42.07
N TYR A 40 -7.63 -1.44 -41.59
CA TYR A 40 -6.91 -1.32 -40.32
C TYR A 40 -7.89 -1.38 -39.16
N LEU A 41 -7.49 -2.09 -38.10
CA LEU A 41 -8.15 -1.99 -36.80
C LEU A 41 -8.08 -0.54 -36.29
N ASP A 42 -9.10 -0.16 -35.52
CA ASP A 42 -9.16 1.16 -34.88
C ASP A 42 -9.08 1.02 -33.35
N THR A 43 -8.72 2.10 -32.66
CA THR A 43 -8.65 2.21 -31.18
C THR A 43 -7.92 1.06 -30.48
N LEU A 44 -6.77 0.64 -31.02
CA LEU A 44 -6.00 -0.47 -30.44
C LEU A 44 -5.39 -0.08 -29.10
N SER A 45 -5.54 -0.91 -28.08
CA SER A 45 -4.89 -0.75 -26.78
C SER A 45 -4.58 -2.09 -26.13
N ASP A 46 -3.55 -2.11 -25.29
CA ASP A 46 -3.27 -3.19 -24.33
C ASP A 46 -2.98 -2.54 -22.98
N THR A 47 -3.75 -2.93 -21.97
CA THR A 47 -3.51 -2.52 -20.59
C THR A 47 -2.87 -3.67 -19.83
N LEU A 48 -1.59 -3.51 -19.49
CA LEU A 48 -0.84 -4.48 -18.72
C LEU A 48 -0.95 -4.18 -17.22
N SER A 49 -1.00 -5.21 -16.38
CA SER A 49 -0.92 -5.03 -14.92
C SER A 49 0.46 -4.57 -14.43
N THR A 50 1.50 -4.76 -15.24
CA THR A 50 2.88 -4.28 -15.04
C THR A 50 3.57 -4.22 -16.38
N ILE A 51 4.45 -3.24 -16.57
CA ILE A 51 5.34 -3.12 -17.73
C ILE A 51 6.79 -3.44 -17.35
N LYS A 52 7.01 -3.99 -16.16
CA LYS A 52 8.33 -4.43 -15.73
C LYS A 52 8.81 -5.62 -16.55
N ASP A 53 10.07 -5.60 -16.91
CA ASP A 53 10.71 -6.67 -17.66
C ASP A 53 10.71 -7.99 -16.90
N SER A 54 10.66 -9.10 -17.65
CA SER A 54 10.69 -10.46 -17.11
C SER A 54 9.68 -10.73 -15.98
N THR A 55 8.58 -9.98 -15.92
CA THR A 55 7.56 -10.05 -14.89
C THR A 55 6.23 -10.48 -15.50
N ILE A 56 5.48 -11.30 -14.78
CA ILE A 56 4.14 -11.76 -15.22
C ILE A 56 3.14 -10.60 -15.19
N ALA A 57 2.40 -10.44 -16.28
CA ALA A 57 1.40 -9.40 -16.48
C ALA A 57 0.07 -9.99 -16.97
N ASN A 58 -1.03 -9.46 -16.45
CA ASN A 58 -2.32 -9.58 -17.11
C ASN A 58 -2.38 -8.65 -18.30
N HIS A 59 -3.20 -9.00 -19.28
CA HIS A 59 -3.47 -8.15 -20.43
C HIS A 59 -4.97 -7.92 -20.57
N THR A 60 -5.33 -6.70 -20.99
CA THR A 60 -6.65 -6.38 -21.50
C THR A 60 -6.44 -5.67 -22.84
N ILE A 61 -6.62 -6.44 -23.91
CA ILE A 61 -6.40 -6.01 -25.29
C ILE A 61 -7.75 -5.61 -25.88
N GLN A 62 -7.82 -4.43 -26.48
CA GLN A 62 -9.04 -3.93 -27.10
C GLN A 62 -8.77 -3.36 -28.49
N PHE A 63 -9.71 -3.56 -29.41
CA PHE A 63 -9.66 -3.00 -30.76
C PHE A 63 -11.05 -2.98 -31.38
N ILE A 64 -11.31 -1.99 -32.25
CA ILE A 64 -12.48 -1.96 -33.11
C ILE A 64 -12.14 -2.62 -34.45
N THR A 65 -13.03 -3.51 -34.90
CA THR A 65 -12.97 -4.15 -36.22
C THR A 65 -13.94 -3.46 -37.18
N PRO A 66 -13.48 -2.62 -38.14
CA PRO A 66 -14.36 -1.94 -39.09
C PRO A 66 -15.21 -2.89 -39.93
N SER A 67 -14.67 -4.05 -40.31
CA SER A 67 -15.36 -5.04 -41.12
C SER A 67 -16.17 -6.08 -40.31
N GLY A 68 -15.89 -6.21 -39.01
CA GLY A 68 -16.46 -7.26 -38.17
C GLY A 68 -15.70 -8.58 -38.32
N VAL A 69 -16.22 -9.62 -37.66
CA VAL A 69 -15.70 -11.00 -37.74
C VAL A 69 -16.85 -11.94 -38.07
N ALA A 70 -16.75 -12.62 -39.21
CA ALA A 70 -17.74 -13.56 -39.69
C ALA A 70 -17.56 -14.95 -39.07
N VAL A 71 -18.53 -15.83 -39.31
CA VAL A 71 -18.50 -17.22 -38.81
C VAL A 71 -17.27 -17.96 -39.33
N ASN A 72 -16.63 -18.74 -38.45
CA ASN A 72 -15.37 -19.47 -38.70
C ASN A 72 -14.14 -18.61 -39.04
N GLU A 73 -14.24 -17.27 -39.01
CA GLU A 73 -13.05 -16.43 -39.11
C GLU A 73 -12.24 -16.47 -37.82
N THR A 74 -10.98 -16.04 -37.91
CA THR A 74 -10.04 -16.06 -36.81
C THR A 74 -9.52 -14.67 -36.50
N ILE A 75 -9.29 -14.45 -35.21
CA ILE A 75 -8.52 -13.35 -34.64
C ILE A 75 -7.24 -13.96 -34.06
N THR A 76 -6.09 -13.44 -34.42
CA THR A 76 -4.78 -13.88 -33.96
C THR A 76 -4.10 -12.75 -33.22
N LEU A 77 -3.59 -13.04 -32.02
CA LEU A 77 -2.70 -12.17 -31.26
C LEU A 77 -1.30 -12.76 -31.36
N THR A 78 -0.41 -12.10 -32.10
CA THR A 78 0.99 -12.51 -32.24
C THR A 78 1.86 -11.61 -31.39
N PHE A 79 2.39 -12.15 -30.30
CA PHE A 79 3.31 -11.45 -29.42
C PHE A 79 4.73 -11.51 -29.99
N ASP A 80 5.48 -10.42 -29.93
CA ASP A 80 6.88 -10.40 -30.33
C ASP A 80 7.72 -11.45 -29.58
N ALA A 81 8.87 -11.79 -30.16
CA ALA A 81 9.83 -12.67 -29.50
C ALA A 81 10.27 -12.08 -28.15
N GLY A 82 10.29 -12.91 -27.10
CA GLY A 82 10.70 -12.53 -25.75
C GLY A 82 9.55 -12.56 -24.73
N PHE A 83 8.30 -12.35 -25.16
CA PHE A 83 7.16 -12.66 -24.30
C PHE A 83 7.12 -14.16 -24.01
N ASN A 84 6.84 -14.54 -22.77
CA ASN A 84 6.59 -15.94 -22.41
C ASN A 84 5.11 -16.14 -22.07
N LEU A 85 4.37 -16.75 -22.99
CA LEU A 85 2.94 -17.00 -22.85
C LEU A 85 2.61 -18.21 -21.95
N GLY A 86 3.63 -18.91 -21.42
CA GLY A 86 3.43 -20.07 -20.55
C GLY A 86 2.65 -21.23 -21.19
N THR A 87 2.11 -22.09 -20.33
CA THR A 87 1.14 -23.13 -20.71
C THR A 87 -0.27 -22.54 -20.75
N SER A 88 -0.98 -22.82 -21.84
CA SER A 88 -2.31 -22.27 -22.09
C SER A 88 -3.40 -23.22 -21.61
N ALA A 89 -4.36 -22.69 -20.85
CA ALA A 89 -5.67 -23.29 -20.59
C ALA A 89 -6.74 -22.30 -21.05
N VAL A 90 -7.90 -22.80 -21.50
CA VAL A 90 -9.00 -21.96 -22.01
C VAL A 90 -9.41 -20.89 -20.99
N ALA A 91 -9.45 -21.25 -19.70
CA ALA A 91 -9.81 -20.34 -18.62
C ALA A 91 -8.89 -19.11 -18.46
N ASN A 92 -7.71 -19.08 -19.12
CA ASN A 92 -6.81 -17.93 -19.10
C ASN A 92 -7.20 -16.84 -20.10
N TYR A 93 -8.25 -17.06 -20.91
CA TYR A 93 -8.69 -16.15 -21.94
C TYR A 93 -10.18 -15.89 -21.77
N ASP A 94 -10.58 -14.63 -21.88
CA ASP A 94 -11.96 -14.26 -22.14
C ASP A 94 -12.02 -13.39 -23.39
N LEU A 95 -13.16 -13.44 -24.08
CA LEU A 95 -13.48 -12.59 -25.20
C LEU A 95 -14.83 -11.96 -24.94
N ALA A 96 -14.94 -10.66 -25.19
CA ALA A 96 -16.20 -9.94 -25.05
C ALA A 96 -16.35 -8.94 -26.20
N VAL A 97 -17.60 -8.66 -26.59
CA VAL A 97 -17.91 -7.77 -27.71
C VAL A 97 -18.76 -6.60 -27.22
N SER A 98 -18.44 -5.39 -27.64
CA SER A 98 -19.18 -4.19 -27.25
C SER A 98 -20.57 -4.13 -27.89
N ALA A 99 -21.55 -3.60 -27.16
CA ALA A 99 -22.87 -3.29 -27.71
C ALA A 99 -22.86 -2.04 -28.65
N GLY A 100 -21.77 -1.27 -28.66
CA GLY A 100 -21.55 0.01 -29.35
C GLY A 100 -20.37 0.00 -30.33
N GLY A 101 -20.11 1.13 -30.99
CA GLY A 101 -18.89 1.38 -31.77
C GLY A 101 -17.76 2.00 -30.94
N THR A 102 -17.80 1.76 -29.63
CA THR A 102 -16.84 2.24 -28.62
C THR A 102 -16.46 1.04 -27.75
N CYS A 103 -15.22 1.03 -27.26
CA CYS A 103 -14.72 -0.02 -26.37
C CYS A 103 -15.28 0.15 -24.94
N SER A 104 -16.57 -0.13 -24.79
CA SER A 104 -17.35 0.02 -23.56
C SER A 104 -18.60 -0.85 -23.64
N ALA A 105 -19.20 -1.20 -22.50
CA ALA A 105 -20.42 -1.99 -22.42
C ALA A 105 -20.28 -3.33 -23.19
N PHE A 106 -19.32 -4.12 -22.76
CA PHE A 106 -19.01 -5.44 -23.30
C PHE A 106 -20.01 -6.49 -22.80
N SER A 107 -20.27 -7.47 -23.65
CA SER A 107 -20.97 -8.71 -23.30
C SER A 107 -20.00 -9.86 -23.53
N ASP A 108 -19.84 -10.71 -22.53
CA ASP A 108 -18.94 -11.86 -22.60
C ASP A 108 -19.44 -12.87 -23.63
N GLU A 109 -18.49 -13.38 -24.41
CA GLU A 109 -18.66 -14.54 -25.25
C GLU A 109 -18.16 -15.78 -24.50
N ILE A 110 -18.80 -16.93 -24.76
CA ILE A 110 -18.33 -18.19 -24.22
C ILE A 110 -17.12 -18.65 -25.04
N VAL A 111 -16.01 -18.93 -24.38
CA VAL A 111 -14.79 -19.49 -24.98
C VAL A 111 -14.61 -20.97 -24.63
N ALA A 112 -14.10 -21.74 -25.59
CA ALA A 112 -13.85 -23.17 -25.50
C ALA A 112 -12.56 -23.54 -26.24
N ALA A 113 -12.06 -24.78 -26.09
CA ALA A 113 -10.85 -25.22 -26.79
C ALA A 113 -11.06 -25.41 -28.31
N VAL A 114 -12.31 -25.61 -28.74
CA VAL A 114 -12.71 -25.83 -30.14
C VAL A 114 -13.98 -25.02 -30.38
N PRO A 115 -14.11 -24.29 -31.50
CA PRO A 115 -15.30 -23.49 -31.76
C PRO A 115 -16.52 -24.40 -31.94
N SER A 116 -17.68 -23.93 -31.49
CA SER A 116 -18.97 -24.61 -31.64
C SER A 116 -19.91 -23.79 -32.54
N ALA A 117 -21.22 -24.05 -32.49
CA ALA A 117 -22.20 -23.18 -33.14
C ALA A 117 -22.38 -21.85 -32.39
N THR A 118 -22.02 -21.79 -31.11
CA THR A 118 -22.22 -20.62 -30.23
C THR A 118 -20.94 -20.14 -29.56
N ASP A 119 -19.95 -21.03 -29.39
CA ASP A 119 -18.78 -20.73 -28.56
C ASP A 119 -17.56 -20.46 -29.44
N TRP A 120 -16.75 -19.50 -29.00
CA TRP A 120 -15.46 -19.20 -29.62
C TRP A 120 -14.43 -20.27 -29.28
N GLY A 121 -13.64 -20.69 -30.26
CA GLY A 121 -12.50 -21.57 -30.02
C GLY A 121 -11.25 -20.75 -29.70
N VAL A 122 -10.50 -21.09 -28.65
CA VAL A 122 -9.20 -20.46 -28.34
C VAL A 122 -8.09 -21.50 -28.27
N VAL A 123 -7.02 -21.27 -29.04
CA VAL A 123 -5.82 -22.10 -29.04
C VAL A 123 -4.56 -21.25 -29.02
N LYS A 124 -3.52 -21.74 -28.34
CA LYS A 124 -2.22 -21.08 -28.26
C LYS A 124 -1.15 -21.97 -28.89
N ALA A 125 -0.39 -21.40 -29.81
CA ALA A 125 0.77 -22.03 -30.43
C ALA A 125 1.95 -21.06 -30.45
N LEU A 126 3.04 -21.41 -29.76
CA LEU A 126 4.24 -20.57 -29.65
C LEU A 126 3.90 -19.16 -29.13
N GLN A 127 4.07 -18.13 -29.95
CA GLN A 127 3.78 -16.72 -29.64
C GLN A 127 2.40 -16.25 -30.12
N VAL A 128 1.59 -17.16 -30.68
CA VAL A 128 0.30 -16.82 -31.29
C VAL A 128 -0.83 -17.40 -30.47
N ILE A 129 -1.77 -16.55 -30.04
CA ILE A 129 -3.08 -16.96 -29.52
C ILE A 129 -4.09 -16.75 -30.64
N THR A 130 -4.87 -17.77 -30.97
CA THR A 130 -5.87 -17.73 -32.04
C THR A 130 -7.25 -17.96 -31.45
N PHE A 131 -8.13 -16.98 -31.61
CA PHE A 131 -9.56 -17.09 -31.38
C PHE A 131 -10.25 -17.41 -32.71
N THR A 132 -11.13 -18.41 -32.74
CA THR A 132 -11.92 -18.82 -33.91
C THR A 132 -13.38 -18.57 -33.62
N ALA A 133 -14.03 -17.79 -34.47
CA ALA A 133 -15.42 -17.41 -34.34
C ALA A 133 -16.34 -18.64 -34.43
N PRO A 134 -17.52 -18.60 -33.77
CA PRO A 134 -18.52 -19.66 -33.87
C PRO A 134 -18.90 -19.96 -35.33
N SER A 135 -19.33 -21.19 -35.57
CA SER A 135 -19.71 -21.66 -36.90
C SER A 135 -21.11 -21.20 -37.37
N ALA A 136 -21.84 -20.48 -36.51
CA ALA A 136 -23.15 -19.90 -36.80
C ALA A 136 -23.31 -18.52 -36.14
N GLY A 137 -24.38 -17.79 -36.50
CA GLY A 137 -24.71 -16.49 -35.91
C GLY A 137 -24.01 -15.30 -36.55
N THR A 138 -23.82 -14.23 -35.78
CA THR A 138 -23.11 -13.00 -36.18
C THR A 138 -22.06 -12.67 -35.10
N PRO A 139 -20.87 -13.31 -35.15
CA PRO A 139 -19.92 -13.29 -34.05
C PRO A 139 -19.49 -11.87 -33.63
N VAL A 140 -19.06 -11.05 -34.59
CA VAL A 140 -18.76 -9.63 -34.33
C VAL A 140 -19.31 -8.80 -35.47
N THR A 141 -20.25 -7.89 -35.16
CA THR A 141 -20.77 -6.95 -36.16
C THR A 141 -19.69 -5.94 -36.56
N ALA A 142 -19.75 -5.45 -37.80
CA ALA A 142 -18.88 -4.36 -38.27
C ALA A 142 -18.92 -3.14 -37.34
N GLY A 143 -17.74 -2.58 -37.08
CA GLY A 143 -17.55 -1.40 -36.22
C GLY A 143 -17.69 -1.68 -34.72
N ARG A 144 -17.74 -2.94 -34.26
CA ARG A 144 -17.74 -3.28 -32.84
C ARG A 144 -16.33 -3.37 -32.28
N CYS A 145 -16.21 -3.12 -30.98
CA CYS A 145 -14.99 -3.37 -30.23
C CYS A 145 -14.97 -4.80 -29.69
N VAL A 146 -13.83 -5.46 -29.85
CA VAL A 146 -13.49 -6.73 -29.22
C VAL A 146 -12.59 -6.44 -28.04
N GLN A 147 -12.89 -7.04 -26.89
CA GLN A 147 -12.03 -7.08 -25.72
C GLN A 147 -11.55 -8.52 -25.53
N ILE A 148 -10.25 -8.67 -25.33
CA ILE A 148 -9.62 -9.94 -24.97
C ILE A 148 -8.89 -9.73 -23.65
N GLU A 149 -9.24 -10.56 -22.66
CA GLU A 149 -8.60 -10.55 -21.36
C GLU A 149 -7.74 -11.79 -21.20
N ILE A 150 -6.53 -11.62 -20.65
CA ILE A 150 -5.57 -12.70 -20.47
C ILE A 150 -5.09 -12.73 -19.02
N GLY A 151 -4.95 -13.95 -18.48
CA GLY A 151 -4.53 -14.17 -17.10
C GLY A 151 -5.69 -13.98 -16.13
N SER A 152 -5.43 -13.40 -14.96
CA SER A 152 -6.45 -13.20 -13.93
C SER A 152 -7.49 -12.13 -14.29
N ASN A 153 -7.30 -11.42 -15.40
CA ASN A 153 -8.34 -10.55 -15.96
C ASN A 153 -9.46 -11.40 -16.60
N ALA A 154 -9.17 -12.60 -17.12
CA ALA A 154 -10.20 -13.51 -17.60
C ALA A 154 -10.95 -14.14 -16.41
N GLN A 155 -12.22 -13.79 -16.21
CA GLN A 155 -13.05 -14.21 -15.08
C GLN A 155 -14.32 -14.98 -15.50
N SER A 156 -14.82 -14.80 -16.71
CA SER A 156 -16.06 -15.39 -17.22
C SER A 156 -15.94 -16.92 -17.34
N GLY A 157 -14.75 -17.43 -17.71
CA GLY A 157 -14.44 -18.87 -17.84
C GLY A 157 -13.91 -19.59 -16.59
N GLY A 158 -13.90 -18.96 -15.40
CA GLY A 158 -13.45 -19.59 -14.15
C GLY A 158 -12.16 -19.05 -13.51
N GLY A 159 -11.75 -17.82 -13.87
CA GLY A 159 -10.61 -17.13 -13.26
C GLY A 159 -9.26 -17.65 -13.79
N GLY A 160 -8.71 -16.98 -14.80
CA GLY A 160 -7.44 -17.35 -15.40
C GLY A 160 -6.29 -17.32 -14.39
N ALA A 161 -5.45 -18.35 -14.44
CA ALA A 161 -4.35 -18.56 -13.50
C ALA A 161 -2.97 -18.30 -14.12
N MET A 162 -2.86 -18.28 -15.45
CA MET A 162 -1.59 -18.05 -16.14
C MET A 162 -1.59 -16.73 -16.92
N GLN A 163 -0.65 -15.88 -16.53
CA GLN A 163 -0.32 -14.59 -17.14
C GLN A 163 0.78 -14.74 -18.18
N ILE A 164 1.02 -13.68 -18.95
CA ILE A 164 2.14 -13.61 -19.89
C ILE A 164 3.31 -12.94 -19.19
N THR A 165 4.52 -13.49 -19.29
CA THR A 165 5.73 -12.79 -18.82
C THR A 165 6.19 -11.79 -19.86
N ASN A 166 6.39 -10.54 -19.45
CA ASN A 166 6.93 -9.48 -20.28
C ASN A 166 8.34 -9.83 -20.80
N PRO A 167 8.72 -9.34 -22.00
CA PRO A 167 10.07 -9.49 -22.53
C PRO A 167 11.07 -8.65 -21.73
N THR A 168 12.31 -8.58 -22.21
CA THR A 168 13.30 -7.63 -21.72
C THR A 168 12.89 -6.19 -22.03
N ALA A 169 13.40 -5.21 -21.26
CA ALA A 169 13.11 -3.79 -21.45
C ALA A 169 13.35 -3.31 -22.90
N GLY A 170 12.44 -2.47 -23.39
CA GLY A 170 12.38 -2.00 -24.77
C GLY A 170 10.94 -1.91 -25.29
N ASN A 171 10.80 -1.70 -26.60
CA ASN A 171 9.50 -1.76 -27.25
C ASN A 171 9.22 -3.19 -27.68
N ALA A 172 8.00 -3.67 -27.44
CA ALA A 172 7.55 -4.97 -27.91
C ALA A 172 6.19 -4.84 -28.59
N ALA A 173 6.01 -5.52 -29.72
CA ALA A 173 4.76 -5.48 -30.48
C ALA A 173 3.85 -6.66 -30.16
N ILE A 174 2.54 -6.41 -30.31
CA ILE A 174 1.48 -7.40 -30.33
C ILE A 174 0.70 -7.16 -31.62
N ALA A 175 0.91 -8.00 -32.62
CA ALA A 175 0.20 -7.90 -33.90
C ALA A 175 -1.16 -8.60 -33.81
N ILE A 176 -2.19 -7.94 -34.33
CA ILE A 176 -3.56 -8.45 -34.40
C ILE A 176 -3.92 -8.65 -35.86
N ALA A 177 -4.24 -9.89 -36.23
CA ALA A 177 -4.57 -10.28 -37.60
C ALA A 177 -5.49 -11.52 -37.58
N GLY A 178 -5.53 -12.30 -38.66
CA GLY A 178 -6.16 -13.61 -38.70
C GLY A 178 -6.71 -13.90 -40.10
N THR A 179 -7.81 -14.63 -40.17
CA THR A 179 -8.61 -14.75 -41.40
C THR A 179 -9.70 -13.69 -41.49
N MET A 180 -9.96 -12.94 -40.41
CA MET A 180 -10.74 -11.70 -40.47
C MET A 180 -10.06 -10.69 -41.41
N ALA A 181 -10.85 -9.79 -42.01
CA ALA A 181 -10.35 -8.84 -42.99
C ALA A 181 -9.43 -7.74 -42.39
N ASP A 182 -9.59 -7.43 -41.09
CA ASP A 182 -8.87 -6.33 -40.47
C ASP A 182 -7.52 -6.76 -39.87
N THR A 183 -6.55 -5.84 -39.85
CA THR A 183 -5.24 -6.04 -39.21
C THR A 183 -4.76 -4.80 -38.45
N GLY A 184 -3.88 -4.97 -37.47
CA GLY A 184 -3.24 -3.88 -36.74
C GLY A 184 -2.16 -4.37 -35.78
N GLY A 185 -1.56 -3.46 -35.01
CA GLY A 185 -0.57 -3.83 -34.01
C GLY A 185 -0.48 -2.82 -32.88
N ILE A 186 -0.23 -3.32 -31.67
CA ILE A 186 -0.01 -2.54 -30.47
C ILE A 186 1.48 -2.56 -30.16
N THR A 187 2.06 -1.42 -29.80
CA THR A 187 3.41 -1.38 -29.21
C THR A 187 3.28 -1.09 -27.73
N VAL A 188 3.83 -1.97 -26.91
CA VAL A 188 3.95 -1.77 -25.46
C VAL A 188 5.40 -1.42 -25.12
N ILE A 189 5.58 -0.52 -24.17
CA ILE A 189 6.90 -0.17 -23.63
C ILE A 189 7.11 -1.02 -22.40
N ILE A 190 8.22 -1.74 -22.35
CA ILE A 190 8.68 -2.51 -21.19
C ILE A 190 9.86 -1.78 -20.56
N LEU A 191 9.81 -1.62 -19.25
CA LEU A 191 10.81 -0.92 -18.45
C LEU A 191 11.55 -1.93 -17.55
N ALA A 192 12.78 -1.61 -17.15
CA ALA A 192 13.50 -2.39 -16.14
C ALA A 192 12.78 -2.34 -14.77
N ASP A 193 12.15 -1.21 -14.47
CA ASP A 193 11.33 -1.00 -13.28
C ASP A 193 10.18 -0.06 -13.61
N ASP A 194 9.00 -0.36 -13.06
CA ASP A 194 7.77 0.44 -13.18
C ASP A 194 7.22 0.86 -11.80
N GLN A 195 8.04 0.70 -10.75
CA GLN A 195 7.68 1.01 -9.37
C GLN A 195 8.56 2.12 -8.80
N VAL A 196 7.97 3.00 -7.99
CA VAL A 196 8.68 4.05 -7.25
C VAL A 196 8.54 3.76 -5.76
N LEU A 197 9.68 3.52 -5.08
CA LEU A 197 9.72 3.38 -3.62
C LEU A 197 9.77 4.78 -2.97
N ILE A 198 8.90 5.03 -1.99
CA ILE A 198 8.83 6.29 -1.24
C ILE A 198 9.07 5.97 0.25
N THR A 199 10.02 6.66 0.89
CA THR A 199 10.41 6.43 2.28
C THR A 199 10.50 7.73 3.08
N SER A 200 10.26 7.68 4.39
CA SER A 200 10.41 8.80 5.33
C SER A 200 10.98 8.34 6.68
N VAL A 201 11.43 9.30 7.50
CA VAL A 201 11.94 9.09 8.87
C VAL A 201 11.28 10.10 9.80
N VAL A 202 10.99 9.70 11.04
CA VAL A 202 10.48 10.56 12.12
C VAL A 202 11.50 10.57 13.26
N ASP A 203 11.94 11.75 13.68
CA ASP A 203 12.96 11.91 14.74
C ASP A 203 12.38 11.62 16.12
N GLN A 204 13.21 11.07 17.01
CA GLN A 204 12.90 10.78 18.41
C GLN A 204 12.94 12.05 19.28
N ILE A 205 11.96 12.25 20.15
CA ILE A 205 11.81 13.44 21.01
C ILE A 205 11.52 13.04 22.46
N ILE A 206 12.22 13.70 23.39
CA ILE A 206 11.88 13.80 24.82
C ILE A 206 12.13 15.24 25.25
N ALA A 207 11.18 15.83 25.96
CA ALA A 207 11.36 17.12 26.61
C ALA A 207 11.00 16.99 28.08
N PHE A 208 11.82 17.59 28.95
CA PHE A 208 11.65 17.59 30.40
C PHE A 208 12.10 18.93 31.00
N SER A 209 11.31 19.49 31.93
CA SER A 209 11.66 20.74 32.63
C SER A 209 11.21 20.72 34.08
N ILE A 210 11.86 21.56 34.90
CA ILE A 210 11.54 21.81 36.32
C ILE A 210 11.34 23.32 36.47
N SER A 211 10.22 23.75 37.05
CA SER A 211 9.88 25.18 37.13
C SER A 211 10.67 25.96 38.16
N ASP A 212 11.05 25.31 39.28
CA ASP A 212 11.80 25.89 40.39
C ASP A 212 12.67 24.81 41.04
N ASN A 213 13.89 25.17 41.43
CA ASN A 213 14.85 24.27 42.09
C ASN A 213 15.09 24.61 43.56
N THR A 214 14.44 25.64 44.10
CA THR A 214 14.57 26.04 45.50
C THR A 214 13.20 26.29 46.12
N ILE A 215 12.75 25.37 46.96
CA ILE A 215 11.48 25.46 47.71
C ILE A 215 11.77 25.34 49.21
N GLY A 216 10.84 25.77 50.07
CA GLY A 216 11.05 25.67 51.51
C GLY A 216 9.78 25.71 52.35
N PHE A 217 9.87 25.14 53.55
CA PHE A 217 8.78 25.02 54.52
C PHE A 217 8.66 26.22 55.48
N GLY A 218 9.62 27.15 55.45
CA GLY A 218 9.83 28.10 56.53
C GLY A 218 10.21 27.37 57.83
N SER A 219 9.72 27.86 58.97
CA SER A 219 9.82 27.13 60.23
C SER A 219 8.78 26.00 60.28
N LEU A 220 9.23 24.80 60.69
CA LEU A 220 8.34 23.67 60.97
C LEU A 220 7.59 23.90 62.29
N ASP A 221 6.40 23.32 62.41
CA ASP A 221 5.51 23.45 63.57
C ASP A 221 5.01 22.06 64.00
N TYR A 222 4.94 21.81 65.30
CA TYR A 222 4.42 20.55 65.84
C TYR A 222 2.89 20.58 66.01
N SER A 223 2.26 21.75 65.86
CA SER A 223 0.84 21.99 66.10
C SER A 223 0.02 22.22 64.83
N ALA A 224 0.67 22.27 63.66
CA ALA A 224 0.03 22.44 62.36
C ALA A 224 0.88 21.83 61.25
N ASP A 225 0.24 21.41 60.16
CA ASP A 225 0.96 20.91 58.99
C ASP A 225 1.72 22.02 58.27
N ARG A 226 2.90 21.70 57.71
CA ARG A 226 3.70 22.65 56.94
C ARG A 226 3.96 22.13 55.53
N TYR A 227 3.70 22.99 54.55
CA TYR A 227 3.87 22.69 53.13
C TYR A 227 4.94 23.58 52.51
N ALA A 228 5.72 23.05 51.56
CA ALA A 228 6.76 23.83 50.89
C ALA A 228 6.18 24.80 49.85
N THR A 229 6.83 25.94 49.68
CA THR A 229 6.51 26.96 48.67
C THR A 229 7.78 27.50 48.00
N GLY A 230 7.70 27.98 46.75
CA GLY A 230 8.83 28.55 46.02
C GLY A 230 9.40 29.86 46.60
N ASN A 231 8.67 30.53 47.51
CA ASN A 231 9.18 31.69 48.25
C ASN A 231 9.87 31.32 49.57
N LEU A 232 10.06 30.02 49.84
CA LEU A 232 10.74 29.46 51.02
C LEU A 232 10.03 29.67 52.37
N ALA A 233 8.92 30.41 52.41
CA ALA A 233 8.22 30.75 53.66
C ALA A 233 7.33 29.60 54.16
N GLY A 234 7.01 28.65 53.30
CA GLY A 234 6.04 27.58 53.52
C GLY A 234 4.61 28.05 53.74
N ALA A 235 3.67 27.12 53.75
CA ALA A 235 2.24 27.37 53.95
C ALA A 235 1.65 26.45 55.02
N ALA A 236 0.55 26.88 55.64
CA ALA A 236 -0.24 26.08 56.59
C ALA A 236 -1.43 25.36 55.92
N ILE A 237 -1.64 25.62 54.63
CA ILE A 237 -2.64 24.98 53.78
C ILE A 237 -1.87 24.47 52.56
N GLU A 238 -2.20 23.28 52.09
CA GLU A 238 -1.58 22.70 50.90
C GLU A 238 -1.73 23.67 49.71
N PRO A 239 -0.63 24.15 49.11
CA PRO A 239 -0.68 25.02 47.93
C PRO A 239 -1.05 24.19 46.69
N THR A 240 -1.31 24.85 45.55
CA THR A 240 -1.49 24.14 44.26
C THR A 240 -0.28 23.28 43.95
N ASN A 241 0.92 23.83 44.08
CA ASN A 241 2.20 23.15 43.93
C ASN A 241 3.30 23.94 44.64
N ALA A 242 4.41 23.28 44.95
CA ALA A 242 5.66 23.96 45.32
C ALA A 242 6.50 24.30 44.07
N HIS A 243 6.49 23.39 43.08
CA HIS A 243 7.02 23.56 41.72
C HIS A 243 6.32 22.58 40.77
N ASP A 244 6.55 22.71 39.46
CA ASP A 244 6.08 21.76 38.46
C ASP A 244 7.22 21.06 37.72
N LEU A 245 6.93 19.82 37.29
CA LEU A 245 7.69 19.11 36.27
C LEU A 245 6.85 19.04 35.01
N GLN A 246 7.46 19.12 33.83
CA GLN A 246 6.74 18.93 32.56
C GLN A 246 7.45 17.92 31.69
N ALA A 247 6.71 16.99 31.07
CA ALA A 247 7.27 15.96 30.20
C ALA A 247 6.39 15.66 28.97
N ASN A 248 7.04 15.47 27.81
CA ASN A 248 6.40 14.98 26.59
C ASN A 248 7.37 14.15 25.72
N THR A 249 6.83 13.24 24.92
CA THR A 249 7.62 12.36 24.04
C THR A 249 6.79 11.83 22.88
N ASN A 250 7.46 11.48 21.77
CA ASN A 250 6.86 10.68 20.70
C ASN A 250 7.23 9.18 20.76
N ALA A 251 7.85 8.72 21.85
CA ALA A 251 8.25 7.33 22.03
C ALA A 251 7.05 6.39 22.15
N THR A 252 7.10 5.23 21.48
CA THR A 252 5.99 4.28 21.41
C THR A 252 5.59 3.71 22.76
N SER A 253 6.54 3.56 23.70
CA SER A 253 6.29 3.14 25.08
C SER A 253 6.36 4.30 26.08
N GLY A 254 6.21 5.54 25.60
CA GLY A 254 6.13 6.75 26.41
C GLY A 254 7.43 7.07 27.16
N TYR A 255 7.33 7.43 28.44
CA TYR A 255 8.49 7.81 29.26
C TYR A 255 8.34 7.36 30.71
N THR A 256 9.45 7.32 31.43
CA THR A 256 9.51 7.12 32.87
C THR A 256 10.28 8.27 33.51
N ILE A 257 9.69 8.88 34.55
CA ILE A 257 10.35 9.85 35.43
C ILE A 257 10.74 9.12 36.71
N THR A 258 12.00 9.22 37.12
CA THR A 258 12.48 8.69 38.40
C THR A 258 12.93 9.81 39.33
N VAL A 259 12.81 9.60 40.64
CA VAL A 259 13.31 10.49 41.69
C VAL A 259 14.32 9.79 42.59
N LEU A 260 15.39 10.52 42.97
CA LEU A 260 16.46 10.08 43.85
C LEU A 260 16.69 11.10 44.97
N GLY A 261 16.84 10.67 46.22
CA GLY A 261 17.20 11.56 47.33
C GLY A 261 16.92 10.97 48.72
N THR A 262 17.12 11.78 49.76
CA THR A 262 16.83 11.44 51.16
C THR A 262 15.63 12.23 51.69
N THR A 263 15.16 11.85 52.88
CA THR A 263 14.33 12.76 53.68
C THR A 263 15.13 14.01 54.10
N LEU A 264 14.46 14.94 54.76
CA LEU A 264 15.09 16.11 55.37
C LEU A 264 16.10 15.69 56.45
N GLU A 265 17.34 16.15 56.33
CA GLU A 265 18.45 15.84 57.24
C GLU A 265 19.11 17.12 57.75
N SER A 266 19.53 17.12 59.01
CA SER A 266 20.26 18.21 59.63
C SER A 266 21.77 18.08 59.41
N SER A 267 22.51 19.17 59.60
CA SER A 267 23.98 19.15 59.47
C SER A 267 24.72 18.19 60.43
N VAL A 268 24.03 17.67 61.45
CA VAL A 268 24.58 16.72 62.43
C VAL A 268 24.03 15.30 62.28
N GLY A 269 23.17 15.06 61.27
CA GLY A 269 22.65 13.74 60.92
C GLY A 269 21.29 13.39 61.55
N ASP A 270 20.60 14.34 62.18
CA ASP A 270 19.22 14.15 62.61
C ASP A 270 18.28 14.21 61.40
N THR A 271 17.18 13.45 61.39
CA THR A 271 16.31 13.34 60.21
C THR A 271 14.85 13.53 60.56
N ILE A 272 14.09 14.20 59.70
CA ILE A 272 12.63 14.11 59.75
C ILE A 272 12.19 12.78 59.15
N THR A 273 11.39 12.02 59.88
CA THR A 273 10.96 10.68 59.44
C THR A 273 10.17 10.75 58.12
N ALA A 274 10.59 9.97 57.12
CA ALA A 274 9.88 9.87 55.85
C ALA A 274 8.57 9.07 55.99
N ILE A 275 7.54 9.47 55.25
CA ILE A 275 6.28 8.71 55.15
C ILE A 275 6.48 7.51 54.21
N SER A 276 6.78 6.34 54.77
CA SER A 276 7.01 5.11 54.00
C SER A 276 5.74 4.28 53.77
N GLY A 277 5.69 3.48 52.69
CA GLY A 277 4.72 2.40 52.52
C GLY A 277 3.40 2.77 51.80
N GLY A 278 3.25 4.01 51.34
CA GLY A 278 2.09 4.50 50.59
C GLY A 278 1.72 5.93 50.98
N PRO A 279 0.84 6.61 50.21
CA PRO A 279 0.37 7.93 50.60
C PRO A 279 -0.53 7.83 51.84
N VAL A 280 -0.21 8.58 52.90
CA VAL A 280 -1.03 8.63 54.13
C VAL A 280 -1.34 10.06 54.52
N ALA A 281 -2.46 10.25 55.22
CA ALA A 281 -2.85 11.56 55.74
C ALA A 281 -1.79 12.09 56.72
N LEU A 282 -1.50 13.38 56.62
CA LEU A 282 -0.63 14.07 57.58
C LEU A 282 -1.24 14.09 58.98
N SER A 283 -0.36 14.08 59.98
CA SER A 283 -0.70 14.25 61.38
C SER A 283 0.33 15.18 62.02
N PHE A 284 -0.07 16.40 62.35
CA PHE A 284 0.72 17.27 63.20
C PHE A 284 1.08 16.57 64.52
N GLY A 285 2.21 16.97 65.11
CA GLY A 285 2.76 16.37 66.32
C GLY A 285 3.45 15.02 66.09
N SER A 286 3.59 14.59 64.84
CA SER A 286 4.43 13.47 64.40
C SER A 286 5.52 13.97 63.45
N GLU A 287 6.70 13.36 63.47
CA GLU A 287 7.71 13.63 62.46
C GLU A 287 7.32 12.95 61.15
N GLN A 288 7.14 13.74 60.09
CA GLN A 288 6.73 13.25 58.79
C GLN A 288 7.33 14.11 57.69
N PHE A 289 7.81 13.50 56.62
CA PHE A 289 8.17 14.15 55.36
C PHE A 289 7.64 13.34 54.19
N GLY A 290 7.00 14.00 53.23
CA GLY A 290 6.44 13.32 52.08
C GLY A 290 6.21 14.24 50.88
N ILE A 291 6.02 13.59 49.74
CA ILE A 291 5.76 14.19 48.44
C ILE A 291 4.40 13.70 47.94
N ARG A 292 3.71 14.58 47.24
CA ARG A 292 2.48 14.29 46.54
C ARG A 292 2.53 14.96 45.17
N VAL A 293 1.92 14.34 44.17
CA VAL A 293 1.89 14.83 42.80
C VAL A 293 0.48 14.79 42.26
N ASP A 294 0.07 15.89 41.62
CA ASP A 294 -1.09 15.94 40.73
C ASP A 294 -0.61 16.10 39.29
N GLU A 295 -1.31 15.46 38.35
CA GLU A 295 -1.04 15.58 36.93
C GLU A 295 -2.17 16.28 36.16
N THR A 296 -1.80 17.03 35.12
CA THR A 296 -2.75 17.59 34.14
C THR A 296 -2.19 17.57 32.72
N GLY A 297 -3.07 17.64 31.72
CA GLY A 297 -2.68 17.77 30.31
C GLY A 297 -2.54 16.42 29.61
N GLY A 298 -1.30 15.99 29.37
CA GLY A 298 -0.95 14.75 28.67
C GLY A 298 -1.40 13.46 29.37
N ALA A 299 -0.79 12.34 28.98
CA ALA A 299 -1.19 10.99 29.39
C ALA A 299 -0.28 10.35 30.45
N GLY A 300 0.70 11.10 30.95
CA GLY A 300 1.52 10.65 32.07
C GLY A 300 0.76 10.71 33.40
N ALA A 301 1.09 9.80 34.33
CA ALA A 301 0.48 9.68 35.65
C ALA A 301 1.55 9.45 36.73
N PRO A 302 1.39 10.01 37.93
CA PRO A 302 2.25 9.71 39.07
C PRO A 302 2.06 8.26 39.52
N VAL A 303 3.05 7.72 40.21
CA VAL A 303 2.98 6.36 40.78
C VAL A 303 3.06 6.40 42.29
N ALA A 304 2.53 5.35 42.94
CA ALA A 304 2.67 5.18 44.38
C ALA A 304 4.15 5.22 44.82
N PRO A 305 4.49 5.93 45.92
CA PRO A 305 3.55 6.51 46.89
C PRO A 305 3.18 7.99 46.61
N TYR A 306 3.49 8.52 45.44
CA TYR A 306 3.35 9.95 45.11
C TYR A 306 1.96 10.32 44.57
N ASP A 307 1.14 9.32 44.22
CA ASP A 307 -0.21 9.41 43.65
C ASP A 307 -1.33 9.62 44.70
N GLY A 308 -1.00 10.22 45.84
CA GLY A 308 -1.94 10.47 46.92
C GLY A 308 -3.00 11.52 46.58
N ALA A 309 -4.22 11.37 47.12
CA ALA A 309 -5.21 12.46 47.14
C ALA A 309 -4.71 13.63 48.03
N ALA A 310 -5.27 14.84 47.85
CA ALA A 310 -4.89 16.02 48.64
C ALA A 310 -4.87 15.72 50.15
N GLY A 311 -3.82 16.16 50.84
CA GLY A 311 -3.54 15.84 52.24
C GLY A 311 -2.85 14.50 52.50
N ASN A 312 -2.72 13.62 51.49
CA ASN A 312 -2.04 12.31 51.62
C ASN A 312 -0.69 12.31 50.90
N PHE A 313 0.39 12.11 51.65
CA PHE A 313 1.76 12.24 51.17
C PHE A 313 2.53 10.93 51.34
N GLY A 314 3.56 10.72 50.53
CA GLY A 314 4.42 9.54 50.63
C GLY A 314 5.84 9.78 50.15
N PHE A 315 6.77 8.92 50.54
CA PHE A 315 8.17 9.00 50.16
C PHE A 315 8.80 7.60 50.15
N SER A 316 9.45 7.22 49.05
CA SER A 316 10.05 5.89 48.91
C SER A 316 11.46 5.88 48.30
N THR A 317 12.07 7.04 48.08
CA THR A 317 13.39 7.12 47.44
C THR A 317 14.53 7.05 48.45
N THR A 318 15.72 6.69 47.94
CA THR A 318 16.99 6.68 48.70
C THR A 318 18.06 7.35 47.84
N PRO A 319 19.20 7.77 48.40
CA PRO A 319 20.25 8.44 47.61
C PRO A 319 20.97 7.53 46.61
N THR A 320 20.72 6.22 46.59
CA THR A 320 21.38 5.27 45.69
C THR A 320 20.43 4.45 44.81
N VAL A 321 19.13 4.47 45.08
CA VAL A 321 18.13 3.70 44.32
C VAL A 321 17.07 4.67 43.80
N PRO A 322 17.09 5.01 42.49
CA PRO A 322 16.02 5.79 41.88
C PRO A 322 14.69 5.02 41.99
N THR A 323 13.64 5.73 42.36
CA THR A 323 12.28 5.18 42.34
C THR A 323 11.49 5.83 41.22
N GLU A 324 10.64 5.06 40.54
CA GLU A 324 9.67 5.64 39.61
C GLU A 324 8.80 6.67 40.34
N PHE A 325 8.59 7.80 39.68
CA PHE A 325 7.87 8.96 40.19
C PHE A 325 6.60 9.19 39.39
N ALA A 326 6.70 9.09 38.07
CA ALA A 326 5.59 9.14 37.13
C ALA A 326 5.95 8.46 35.80
N SER A 327 4.97 8.04 35.02
CA SER A 327 5.21 7.49 33.69
C SER A 327 4.04 7.68 32.74
N ALA A 328 4.34 7.60 31.44
CA ALA A 328 3.37 7.51 30.36
C ALA A 328 3.65 6.23 29.56
N SER A 329 2.61 5.51 29.14
CA SER A 329 2.74 4.22 28.42
C SER A 329 2.69 4.34 26.90
N GLY A 330 2.71 5.56 26.35
CA GLY A 330 2.73 5.83 24.92
C GLY A 330 3.10 7.27 24.58
N PRO A 331 3.12 7.62 23.28
CA PRO A 331 3.38 8.98 22.83
C PRO A 331 2.39 9.95 23.46
N THR A 332 2.88 11.09 23.92
CA THR A 332 2.03 12.02 24.66
C THR A 332 2.45 13.47 24.51
N ALA A 333 1.46 14.34 24.53
CA ALA A 333 1.64 15.78 24.66
C ALA A 333 2.16 16.13 26.07
N ASN A 334 2.33 17.41 26.36
CA ASN A 334 2.87 17.86 27.64
C ASN A 334 1.97 17.44 28.82
N THR A 335 2.49 16.60 29.70
CA THR A 335 1.94 16.39 31.05
C THR A 335 2.65 17.34 32.00
N THR A 336 1.87 18.11 32.75
CA THR A 336 2.35 18.91 33.88
C THR A 336 2.11 18.13 35.17
N TYR A 337 3.15 17.99 35.98
CA TYR A 337 3.13 17.37 37.30
C TYR A 337 3.33 18.46 38.35
N ASP A 338 2.26 18.81 39.05
CA ASP A 338 2.26 19.72 40.18
C ASP A 338 2.77 18.98 41.42
N VAL A 339 3.96 19.36 41.91
CA VAL A 339 4.64 18.63 43.00
C VAL A 339 4.48 19.39 44.32
N ASN A 340 3.89 18.71 45.30
CA ASN A 340 3.67 19.20 46.67
C ASN A 340 4.54 18.46 47.67
N TYR A 341 4.96 19.16 48.72
CA TYR A 341 5.77 18.62 49.80
C TYR A 341 5.16 19.01 51.12
N ALA A 342 5.19 18.09 52.08
CA ALA A 342 4.75 18.31 53.44
C ALA A 342 5.81 17.85 54.44
N ALA A 343 5.94 18.58 55.55
CA ALA A 343 6.81 18.24 56.65
C ALA A 343 6.18 18.61 58.00
N ASN A 344 6.24 17.68 58.96
CA ASN A 344 5.78 17.87 60.33
C ASN A 344 6.87 17.44 61.33
N ILE A 345 6.76 17.94 62.55
CA ILE A 345 7.71 17.66 63.64
C ILE A 345 6.98 17.27 64.93
N VAL A 346 7.70 16.62 65.84
CA VAL A 346 7.29 16.44 67.25
C VAL A 346 7.89 17.55 68.14
N PRO A 347 7.35 17.80 69.34
CA PRO A 347 7.87 18.85 70.24
C PRO A 347 9.34 18.69 70.65
N LEU A 348 9.91 17.49 70.54
CA LEU A 348 11.30 17.19 70.89
C LEU A 348 12.21 16.99 69.68
N THR A 349 11.73 17.26 68.47
CA THR A 349 12.56 17.22 67.25
C THR A 349 13.76 18.13 67.44
N GLU A 350 14.95 17.64 67.13
CA GLU A 350 16.21 18.30 67.40
C GLU A 350 16.29 19.63 66.66
N ALA A 351 16.77 20.68 67.34
CA ALA A 351 16.87 22.00 66.75
C ALA A 351 17.99 22.05 65.70
N GLY A 352 17.65 22.48 64.48
CA GLY A 352 18.61 22.61 63.39
C GLY A 352 17.93 23.09 62.10
N ASN A 353 18.76 23.38 61.10
CA ASN A 353 18.27 23.48 59.74
C ASN A 353 18.24 22.08 59.16
N TYR A 354 17.12 21.73 58.54
CA TYR A 354 16.96 20.47 57.83
C TYR A 354 16.72 20.75 56.36
N ASP A 355 17.45 20.07 55.50
CA ASP A 355 17.30 20.19 54.05
C ASP A 355 17.44 18.83 53.36
N THR A 356 17.00 18.78 52.10
CA THR A 356 17.20 17.64 51.21
C THR A 356 17.28 18.14 49.77
N THR A 357 17.96 17.38 48.92
CA THR A 357 18.00 17.61 47.47
C THR A 357 17.46 16.37 46.77
N LEU A 358 16.45 16.57 45.93
CA LEU A 358 15.89 15.51 45.10
C LEU A 358 16.32 15.69 43.64
N THR A 359 16.72 14.59 43.01
CA THR A 359 17.11 14.55 41.59
C THR A 359 16.03 13.87 40.78
N TYR A 360 15.50 14.56 39.76
CA TYR A 360 14.52 14.03 38.82
C TYR A 360 15.16 13.72 37.48
N VAL A 361 14.83 12.55 36.91
CA VAL A 361 15.34 12.12 35.60
C VAL A 361 14.19 11.58 34.76
N ALA A 362 13.97 12.16 33.58
CA ALA A 362 13.02 11.64 32.59
C ALA A 362 13.75 10.83 31.51
N THR A 363 13.25 9.63 31.22
CA THR A 363 13.77 8.72 30.20
C THR A 363 12.66 8.34 29.23
N ALA A 364 12.85 8.57 27.93
CA ALA A 364 11.92 8.10 26.90
C ALA A 364 12.15 6.63 26.54
N ASN A 365 11.07 5.91 26.25
CA ASN A 365 11.03 4.48 26.01
C ASN A 365 10.66 4.22 24.53
N PHE A 366 11.64 4.36 23.62
CA PHE A 366 11.49 4.15 22.17
C PHE A 366 11.45 2.67 21.78
#